data_AF-A0A1L3GFR1-F1
#
_entry.id   AF-A0A1L3GFR1-F1
#
_cell.length_a   1.000
_cell.length_b   1.000
_cell.length_c   1.000
_cell.angle_alpha   90.00
_cell.angle_beta   90.00
_cell.angle_gamma   90.00
#
_symmetry.space_group_name_H-M   'P 1'
#
loop_
_entity.id
_entity.type
_entity.pdbx_description
1 polymer ?
#
loop_
_entity_poly.entity_id
_entity_poly.type
_entity_poly.pdbx_seq_one_letter_code
_entity_poly.pdbx_strand_id
1 'polypeptide(L)'
;MRQSRFRVFLPILLVLMTGCGSVLSKDALYGVNYEVDYNRLKASPETHLGKTVILGGMILANEVADDGSTLEILKYTLDKRDEPQDPDEAGGRFLVHSSRLLDPSLYKEGRLVTLTGTLRGVEVRPLQKARYAYPLFEVGELYLWPESRYEDRYPYYPYFYDPFPYWYRYPYWHGYPYWR
;
A
#
# COMPACT_ATOMS: atom_id res chain seq x y z
N MET A 1 12.63 61.43 -0.95
CA MET A 1 13.23 60.27 -0.26
C MET A 1 12.18 59.64 0.65
N ARG A 2 11.61 58.48 0.31
CA ARG A 2 10.82 57.66 1.25
C ARG A 2 11.08 56.19 0.98
N GLN A 3 11.84 55.61 1.89
CA GLN A 3 12.53 54.33 1.83
C GLN A 3 11.56 53.14 1.91
N SER A 4 11.59 52.30 0.88
CA SER A 4 11.88 50.85 0.91
C SER A 4 11.31 49.91 1.99
N ARG A 5 10.27 50.23 2.77
CA ARG A 5 9.76 49.28 3.78
C ARG A 5 8.80 48.19 3.26
N PHE A 6 8.34 48.29 2.02
CA PHE A 6 7.34 47.36 1.49
C PHE A 6 7.93 46.16 0.73
N ARG A 7 9.24 46.16 0.44
CA ARG A 7 9.88 45.10 -0.37
C ARG A 7 10.40 43.89 0.43
N VAL A 8 10.40 43.97 1.76
CA VAL A 8 10.92 42.89 2.62
C VAL A 8 9.81 41.97 3.15
N PHE A 9 8.52 42.35 3.03
CA PHE A 9 7.40 41.51 3.47
C PHE A 9 6.92 40.50 2.42
N LEU A 10 7.33 40.65 1.16
CA LEU A 10 6.86 39.80 0.06
C LEU A 10 7.54 38.41 -0.06
N PRO A 11 8.80 38.17 0.36
CA PRO A 11 9.41 36.84 0.21
C PRO A 11 9.07 35.87 1.36
N ILE A 12 8.50 36.33 2.48
CA ILE A 12 8.17 35.47 3.63
C ILE A 12 6.82 34.74 3.44
N LEU A 13 5.90 35.30 2.64
CA LEU A 13 4.60 34.67 2.38
C LEU A 13 4.69 33.49 1.38
N LEU A 14 5.79 33.37 0.62
CA LEU A 14 5.94 32.35 -0.42
C LEU A 14 6.42 30.98 0.10
N VAL A 15 6.80 30.87 1.37
CA VAL A 15 7.45 29.65 1.92
C VAL A 15 6.44 28.70 2.61
N LEU A 16 5.14 29.03 2.66
CA LEU A 16 4.14 28.24 3.40
C LEU A 16 3.35 27.21 2.58
N MET A 17 3.71 26.96 1.32
CA MET A 17 3.04 25.95 0.48
C MET A 17 3.73 24.56 0.57
N THR A 18 4.01 24.06 1.78
CA THR A 18 4.27 22.63 1.95
C THR A 18 2.93 21.91 1.89
N GLY A 19 2.50 21.56 0.67
CA GLY A 19 1.27 20.80 0.47
C GLY A 19 1.34 19.44 1.16
N CYS A 20 0.50 19.22 2.18
CA CYS A 20 0.09 17.87 2.55
C CYS A 20 -0.83 17.37 1.44
N GLY A 21 -0.25 16.74 0.42
CA GLY A 21 -0.98 16.05 -0.63
C GLY A 21 -0.89 14.54 -0.40
N SER A 22 -1.97 13.84 -0.74
CA SER A 22 -1.95 12.41 -1.01
C SER A 22 -0.88 12.06 -2.06
N VAL A 23 -0.30 10.86 -1.99
CA VAL A 23 0.55 10.33 -3.06
C VAL A 23 -0.23 9.98 -4.32
N LEU A 24 -1.55 9.85 -4.24
CA LEU A 24 -2.42 9.49 -5.36
C LEU A 24 -2.83 10.74 -6.16
N SER A 25 -3.05 10.56 -7.45
CA SER A 25 -3.51 11.65 -8.32
C SER A 25 -4.89 12.17 -7.91
N LYS A 26 -5.17 13.44 -8.23
CA LYS A 26 -6.50 14.03 -7.98
C LYS A 26 -7.62 13.28 -8.70
N ASP A 27 -7.33 12.72 -9.87
CA ASP A 27 -8.28 11.95 -10.66
C ASP A 27 -8.63 10.63 -9.98
N ALA A 28 -7.64 9.96 -9.39
CA ALA A 28 -7.87 8.76 -8.59
C ALA A 28 -8.72 9.04 -7.34
N LEU A 29 -8.52 10.20 -6.72
CA LEU A 29 -9.25 10.61 -5.52
C LEU A 29 -10.68 11.08 -5.79
N TYR A 30 -11.01 11.48 -7.02
CA TYR A 30 -12.34 12.04 -7.36
C TYR A 30 -13.49 11.06 -7.08
N GLY A 31 -13.27 9.76 -7.26
CA GLY A 31 -14.26 8.71 -7.03
C GLY A 31 -14.26 8.11 -5.63
N VAL A 32 -13.35 8.53 -4.75
CA VAL A 32 -13.20 7.93 -3.41
C VAL A 32 -14.37 8.30 -2.51
N ASN A 33 -14.93 7.29 -1.86
CA ASN A 33 -15.94 7.47 -0.82
C ASN A 33 -15.27 7.50 0.56
N TYR A 34 -15.11 8.70 1.12
CA TYR A 34 -14.50 8.91 2.44
C TYR A 34 -15.43 8.58 3.63
N GLU A 35 -16.72 8.37 3.39
CA GLU A 35 -17.67 7.99 4.46
C GLU A 35 -17.62 6.48 4.75
N VAL A 36 -17.03 5.69 3.84
CA VAL A 36 -16.92 4.24 3.98
C VAL A 36 -15.70 3.89 4.81
N ASP A 37 -15.97 3.46 6.03
CA ASP A 37 -14.97 2.83 6.88
C ASP A 37 -14.66 1.40 6.41
N TYR A 38 -13.37 1.06 6.34
CA TYR A 38 -12.92 -0.25 5.89
C TYR A 38 -13.45 -1.40 6.77
N ASN A 39 -13.51 -1.22 8.09
CA ASN A 39 -13.96 -2.29 8.98
C ASN A 39 -15.45 -2.58 8.77
N ARG A 40 -16.26 -1.54 8.50
CA ARG A 40 -17.66 -1.72 8.08
C ARG A 40 -17.78 -2.40 6.74
N LEU A 41 -16.95 -2.03 5.77
CA LEU A 41 -16.91 -2.65 4.45
C LEU A 41 -16.60 -4.14 4.57
N LYS A 42 -15.58 -4.51 5.37
CA LYS A 42 -15.21 -5.91 5.61
C LYS A 42 -16.31 -6.71 6.31
N ALA A 43 -17.04 -6.08 7.23
CA ALA A 43 -18.14 -6.72 7.95
C ALA A 43 -19.39 -6.97 7.08
N SER A 44 -19.65 -6.12 6.08
CA SER A 44 -20.83 -6.22 5.21
C SER A 44 -20.51 -5.80 3.75
N PRO A 45 -19.67 -6.57 3.05
CA PRO A 45 -19.15 -6.21 1.73
C PRO A 45 -20.24 -6.08 0.66
N GLU A 46 -21.31 -6.87 0.75
CA GLU A 46 -22.47 -6.83 -0.15
C GLU A 46 -23.17 -5.46 -0.21
N THR A 47 -23.16 -4.70 0.89
CA THR A 47 -23.76 -3.35 0.94
C THR A 47 -22.80 -2.25 0.48
N HIS A 48 -21.56 -2.62 0.15
CA HIS A 48 -20.47 -1.71 -0.21
C HIS A 48 -19.89 -1.97 -1.60
N LEU A 49 -20.51 -2.85 -2.38
CA LEU A 49 -20.10 -3.15 -3.75
C LEU A 49 -20.07 -1.88 -4.61
N GLY A 50 -19.04 -1.78 -5.45
CA GLY A 50 -18.82 -0.63 -6.34
C GLY A 50 -18.33 0.64 -5.64
N LYS A 51 -18.19 0.65 -4.31
CA LYS A 51 -17.61 1.81 -3.61
C LYS A 51 -16.10 1.78 -3.74
N THR A 52 -15.52 2.94 -4.05
CA THR A 52 -14.07 3.14 -4.14
C THR A 52 -13.54 3.69 -2.82
N VAL A 53 -12.46 3.13 -2.31
CA VAL A 53 -11.80 3.55 -1.06
C VAL A 53 -10.29 3.66 -1.26
N ILE A 54 -9.61 4.41 -0.39
CA ILE A 54 -8.14 4.44 -0.32
C ILE A 54 -7.69 3.33 0.63
N LEU A 55 -6.71 2.55 0.19
CA LEU A 55 -6.13 1.44 0.92
C LEU A 55 -4.61 1.51 0.80
N GLY A 56 -3.91 0.95 1.76
CA GLY A 56 -2.48 0.74 1.64
C GLY A 56 -2.02 -0.31 2.62
N GLY A 57 -0.80 -0.79 2.39
CA GLY A 57 -0.34 -1.98 3.05
C GLY A 57 0.95 -2.55 2.49
N MET A 58 1.33 -3.69 3.04
CA MET A 58 2.48 -4.46 2.59
C MET A 58 2.04 -5.58 1.67
N ILE A 59 2.70 -5.72 0.52
CA ILE A 59 2.51 -6.84 -0.39
C ILE A 59 2.98 -8.13 0.29
N LEU A 60 2.11 -9.12 0.35
CA LEU A 60 2.40 -10.48 0.80
C LEU A 60 2.65 -11.41 -0.38
N ALA A 61 1.91 -11.23 -1.48
CA ALA A 61 2.08 -12.03 -2.69
C ALA A 61 1.66 -11.24 -3.94
N ASN A 62 2.23 -11.62 -5.08
CA ASN A 62 1.85 -11.14 -6.41
C ASN A 62 1.67 -12.34 -7.34
N GLU A 63 0.42 -12.61 -7.70
CA GLU A 63 0.04 -13.66 -8.64
C GLU A 63 -0.21 -13.04 -10.01
N VAL A 64 0.60 -13.40 -11.00
CA VAL A 64 0.46 -12.94 -12.38
C VAL A 64 -0.26 -14.00 -13.20
N ALA A 65 -1.30 -13.60 -13.92
CA ALA A 65 -2.11 -14.44 -14.79
C ALA A 65 -2.36 -13.74 -16.14
N ASP A 66 -3.02 -14.43 -17.07
CA ASP A 66 -3.26 -13.89 -18.43
C ASP A 66 -4.18 -12.65 -18.43
N ASP A 67 -5.06 -12.52 -17.43
CA ASP A 67 -6.01 -11.43 -17.28
C ASP A 67 -5.47 -10.25 -16.44
N GLY A 68 -4.26 -10.38 -15.87
CA GLY A 68 -3.65 -9.32 -15.07
C GLY A 68 -2.79 -9.81 -13.91
N SER A 69 -2.77 -9.04 -12.83
CA SER A 69 -2.04 -9.39 -11.61
C SER A 69 -2.91 -9.17 -10.38
N THR A 70 -2.84 -10.11 -9.46
CA THR A 70 -3.56 -10.06 -8.19
C THR A 70 -2.55 -9.96 -7.05
N LEU A 71 -2.63 -8.87 -6.30
CA LEU A 71 -1.82 -8.64 -5.11
C LEU A 71 -2.60 -9.08 -3.86
N GLU A 72 -1.96 -9.90 -3.01
CA GLU A 72 -2.40 -10.08 -1.63
C GLU A 72 -1.69 -9.05 -0.75
N ILE A 73 -2.46 -8.23 -0.04
CA ILE A 73 -1.93 -7.10 0.74
C ILE A 73 -2.39 -7.22 2.19
N LEU A 74 -1.44 -7.10 3.12
CA LEU A 74 -1.72 -6.88 4.54
C LEU A 74 -2.04 -5.40 4.73
N LYS A 75 -3.23 -5.09 5.27
CA LYS A 75 -3.66 -3.71 5.48
C LYS A 75 -2.79 -3.01 6.52
N TYR A 76 -2.45 -1.75 6.23
CA TYR A 76 -1.78 -0.84 7.14
C TYR A 76 -2.66 0.37 7.43
N THR A 77 -2.42 1.01 8.57
CA THR A 77 -2.90 2.37 8.81
C THR A 77 -2.14 3.34 7.90
N LEU A 78 -2.83 4.38 7.45
CA LEU A 78 -2.26 5.38 6.55
C LEU A 78 -2.14 6.73 7.28
N ASP A 79 -1.09 7.47 6.97
CA ASP A 79 -0.92 8.84 7.45
C ASP A 79 -1.68 9.86 6.57
N LYS A 80 -1.45 11.16 6.79
CA LYS A 80 -2.10 12.24 6.02
C LYS A 80 -1.66 12.34 4.55
N ARG A 81 -0.62 11.60 4.14
CA ARG A 81 -0.12 11.49 2.77
C ARG A 81 -0.48 10.14 2.15
N ASP A 82 -1.30 9.36 2.85
CA ASP A 82 -1.65 7.99 2.52
C ASP A 82 -0.46 7.02 2.57
N GLU A 83 0.58 7.33 3.36
CA GLU A 83 1.75 6.47 3.56
C GLU A 83 1.45 5.38 4.60
N PRO A 84 1.68 4.09 4.29
CA PRO A 84 1.54 3.00 5.25
C PRO A 84 2.46 3.18 6.46
N GLN A 85 1.87 3.20 7.66
CA GLN A 85 2.61 3.40 8.92
C GLN A 85 2.79 2.08 9.67
N ASP A 86 1.69 1.49 10.12
CA ASP A 86 1.70 0.30 10.97
C ASP A 86 0.72 -0.76 10.46
N PRO A 87 1.00 -2.06 10.65
CA PRO A 87 0.05 -3.12 10.34
C PRO A 87 -1.29 -2.93 11.05
N ASP A 88 -2.38 -3.07 10.33
CA ASP A 88 -3.74 -3.07 10.87
C ASP A 88 -4.25 -4.51 10.98
N GLU A 89 -4.02 -5.12 12.15
CA GLU A 89 -4.41 -6.50 12.43
C GLU A 89 -5.92 -6.73 12.30
N ALA A 90 -6.75 -5.74 12.64
CA ALA A 90 -8.21 -5.84 12.50
C ALA A 90 -8.64 -5.77 11.02
N GLY A 91 -7.96 -4.89 10.27
CA GLY A 91 -8.08 -4.79 8.82
C GLY A 91 -7.75 -6.11 8.11
N GLY A 92 -6.69 -6.79 8.55
CA GLY A 92 -6.29 -8.08 8.00
C GLY A 92 -5.85 -7.98 6.55
N ARG A 93 -6.21 -8.98 5.74
CA ARG A 93 -5.76 -9.11 4.35
C ARG A 93 -6.87 -8.81 3.35
N PHE A 94 -6.48 -8.24 2.21
CA PHE A 94 -7.36 -8.01 1.06
C PHE A 94 -6.63 -8.33 -0.25
N LEU A 95 -7.41 -8.55 -1.30
CA LEU A 95 -6.91 -8.79 -2.65
C LEU A 95 -7.15 -7.57 -3.51
N VAL A 96 -6.18 -7.26 -4.37
CA VAL A 96 -6.30 -6.22 -5.37
C VAL A 96 -5.97 -6.79 -6.73
N HIS A 97 -6.97 -6.79 -7.61
CA HIS A 97 -6.80 -7.16 -9.00
C HIS A 97 -6.44 -5.93 -9.84
N SER A 98 -5.44 -6.10 -10.71
CA SER A 98 -5.07 -5.17 -11.75
C SER A 98 -5.17 -5.86 -13.10
N SER A 99 -5.91 -5.27 -14.04
CA SER A 99 -5.91 -5.70 -15.45
C SER A 99 -4.55 -5.55 -16.15
N ARG A 100 -3.57 -4.92 -15.50
CA ARG A 100 -2.19 -4.80 -15.99
C ARG A 100 -1.31 -5.83 -15.33
N LEU A 101 -0.35 -6.35 -16.09
CA LEU A 101 0.69 -7.22 -15.54
C LEU A 101 1.65 -6.39 -14.68
N LEU A 102 1.70 -6.69 -13.38
CA LEU A 102 2.59 -6.07 -12.42
C LEU A 102 3.86 -6.93 -12.29
N ASP A 103 5.00 -6.36 -12.66
CA ASP A 103 6.29 -7.04 -12.62
C ASP A 103 6.60 -7.59 -11.20
N PRO A 104 6.70 -8.92 -11.01
CA PRO A 104 6.98 -9.52 -9.71
C PRO A 104 8.30 -9.09 -9.08
N SER A 105 9.25 -8.59 -9.86
CA SER A 105 10.52 -8.06 -9.34
C SER A 105 10.36 -6.70 -8.67
N LEU A 106 9.37 -5.90 -9.10
CA LEU A 106 9.06 -4.59 -8.54
C LEU A 106 8.00 -4.70 -7.43
N TYR A 107 6.93 -5.45 -7.70
CA TYR A 107 5.82 -5.71 -6.78
C TYR A 107 6.05 -7.02 -6.02
N LYS A 108 7.22 -7.12 -5.39
CA LYS A 108 7.61 -8.26 -4.56
C LYS A 108 7.06 -8.14 -3.14
N GLU A 109 7.09 -9.25 -2.43
CA GLU A 109 6.77 -9.31 -1.01
C GLU A 109 7.58 -8.28 -0.19
N GLY A 110 6.96 -7.72 0.84
CA GLY A 110 7.57 -6.73 1.75
C GLY A 110 7.51 -5.30 1.24
N ARG A 111 7.11 -5.07 -0.01
CA ARG A 111 6.95 -3.71 -0.55
C ARG A 111 5.68 -3.04 -0.04
N LEU A 112 5.78 -1.76 0.26
CA LEU A 112 4.64 -0.95 0.68
C LEU A 112 3.95 -0.33 -0.54
N VAL A 113 2.63 -0.34 -0.52
CA VAL A 113 1.78 0.24 -1.56
C VAL A 113 0.64 1.05 -0.96
N THR A 114 0.19 2.03 -1.73
CA THR A 114 -1.03 2.81 -1.50
C THR A 114 -1.83 2.82 -2.80
N LEU A 115 -3.15 2.66 -2.72
CA LEU A 115 -4.00 2.56 -3.89
C LEU A 115 -5.41 3.06 -3.65
N THR A 116 -6.09 3.42 -4.73
CA THR A 116 -7.56 3.43 -4.75
C THR A 116 -8.07 2.08 -5.23
N GLY A 117 -9.06 1.54 -4.53
CA GLY A 117 -9.64 0.23 -4.81
C GLY A 117 -11.15 0.29 -4.84
N THR A 118 -11.76 -0.21 -5.91
CA THR A 118 -13.22 -0.37 -6.01
C THR A 118 -13.62 -1.76 -5.56
N LEU A 119 -14.46 -1.88 -4.54
CA LEU A 119 -14.87 -3.19 -4.03
C LEU A 119 -15.68 -3.93 -5.11
N ARG A 120 -15.19 -5.10 -5.54
CA ARG A 120 -15.87 -5.99 -6.50
C ARG A 120 -16.61 -7.12 -5.82
N GLY A 121 -16.16 -7.54 -4.65
CA GLY A 121 -16.80 -8.59 -3.89
C GLY A 121 -15.88 -9.22 -2.87
N VAL A 122 -16.09 -10.51 -2.65
CA VAL A 122 -15.32 -11.31 -1.71
C VAL A 122 -14.85 -12.57 -2.41
N GLU A 123 -13.58 -12.89 -2.24
CA GLU A 123 -13.00 -14.13 -2.73
C GLU A 123 -12.56 -14.98 -1.54
N VAL A 124 -13.00 -16.24 -1.52
CA VAL A 124 -12.65 -17.16 -0.44
C VAL A 124 -11.47 -17.99 -0.86
N ARG A 125 -10.31 -17.73 -0.25
CA ARG A 125 -9.08 -18.51 -0.48
C ARG A 125 -8.67 -19.30 0.77
N PRO A 126 -7.94 -20.42 0.60
CA PRO A 126 -7.31 -21.09 1.73
C PRO A 126 -6.28 -20.16 2.38
N LEU A 127 -6.36 -20.03 3.69
CA LEU A 127 -5.34 -19.41 4.53
C LEU A 127 -4.88 -20.46 5.54
N GLN A 128 -3.73 -21.09 5.26
CA GLN A 128 -3.22 -22.25 6.00
C GLN A 128 -4.28 -23.37 6.11
N LYS A 129 -4.79 -23.65 7.32
CA LYS A 129 -5.78 -24.69 7.60
C LYS A 129 -7.22 -24.17 7.63
N ALA A 130 -7.43 -22.88 7.36
CA ALA A 130 -8.73 -22.23 7.38
C ALA A 130 -9.09 -21.67 6.00
N ARG A 131 -10.35 -21.28 5.81
CA ARG A 131 -10.79 -20.48 4.68
C ARG A 131 -10.91 -19.03 5.14
N TYR A 132 -10.38 -18.10 4.36
CA TYR A 132 -10.48 -16.68 4.64
C TYR A 132 -11.21 -15.98 3.50
N ALA A 133 -12.16 -15.11 3.87
CA ALA A 133 -12.96 -14.32 2.95
C ALA A 133 -12.25 -12.97 2.71
N TYR A 134 -11.51 -12.89 1.60
CA TYR A 134 -10.77 -11.70 1.20
C TYR A 134 -11.71 -10.70 0.54
N PRO A 135 -11.80 -9.44 1.01
CA PRO A 135 -12.36 -8.37 0.20
C PRO A 135 -11.51 -8.24 -1.08
N LEU A 136 -12.18 -8.26 -2.24
CA LEU A 136 -11.55 -8.16 -3.55
C LEU A 136 -11.82 -6.78 -4.14
N PHE A 137 -10.74 -6.05 -4.43
CA PHE A 137 -10.80 -4.74 -5.04
C PHE A 137 -10.27 -4.76 -6.47
N GLU A 138 -10.91 -4.00 -7.34
CA GLU A 138 -10.33 -3.59 -8.63
C GLU A 138 -9.48 -2.35 -8.40
N VAL A 139 -8.23 -2.36 -8.87
CA VAL A 139 -7.32 -1.23 -8.72
C VAL A 139 -7.75 -0.04 -9.58
N GLY A 140 -7.75 1.16 -9.00
CA GLY A 140 -7.86 2.42 -9.73
C GLY A 140 -6.46 2.96 -10.04
N GLU A 141 -5.82 3.53 -9.03
CA GLU A 141 -4.41 3.93 -9.07
C GLU A 141 -3.62 3.19 -8.00
N LEU A 142 -2.40 2.80 -8.34
CA LEU A 142 -1.48 2.07 -7.46
C LEU A 142 -0.16 2.81 -7.39
N TYR A 143 0.21 3.20 -6.18
CA TYR A 143 1.47 3.82 -5.84
C TYR A 143 2.36 2.82 -5.10
N LEU A 144 3.53 2.54 -5.66
CA LEU A 144 4.54 1.69 -5.05
C LEU A 144 5.57 2.56 -4.35
N TRP A 145 5.70 2.41 -3.03
CA TRP A 145 6.65 3.19 -2.26
C TRP A 145 8.09 2.77 -2.60
N PRO A 146 9.04 3.73 -2.59
CA PRO A 146 10.45 3.42 -2.75
C PRO A 146 10.91 2.52 -1.60
N GLU A 147 11.87 1.64 -1.87
CA GLU A 147 12.49 0.86 -0.81
C GLU A 147 13.16 1.81 0.17
N SER A 148 12.65 1.83 1.41
CA SER A 148 13.26 2.59 2.49
C SER A 148 14.71 2.13 2.62
N ARG A 149 15.67 3.04 2.42
CA ARG A 149 17.10 2.80 2.73
C ARG A 149 17.37 2.74 4.24
N TYR A 150 16.33 2.84 5.07
CA TYR A 150 16.45 2.63 6.50
C TYR A 150 16.37 1.12 6.79
N GLU A 151 17.56 0.55 6.94
CA GLU A 151 17.81 -0.60 7.82
C GLU A 151 16.96 -0.48 9.10
N ASP A 152 16.32 -1.58 9.50
CA ASP A 152 15.71 -1.78 10.82
C ASP A 152 14.37 -1.08 11.14
N ARG A 153 13.42 -1.07 10.20
CA ARG A 153 11.98 -0.96 10.57
C ARG A 153 11.13 -2.12 10.06
N TYR A 154 11.70 -3.33 10.08
CA TYR A 154 10.87 -4.54 10.20
C TYR A 154 10.64 -4.78 11.70
N PRO A 155 9.46 -4.48 12.27
CA PRO A 155 9.08 -5.18 13.47
C PRO A 155 9.12 -6.67 13.12
N TYR A 156 9.98 -7.40 13.82
CA TYR A 156 10.09 -8.85 13.75
C TYR A 156 8.69 -9.45 13.86
N TYR A 157 8.08 -9.77 12.72
CA TYR A 157 6.82 -10.48 12.68
C TYR A 157 7.13 -11.89 13.17
N PRO A 158 6.47 -12.38 14.23
CA PRO A 158 6.69 -13.74 14.68
C PRO A 158 6.29 -14.65 13.53
N TYR A 159 7.27 -15.38 13.00
CA TYR A 159 7.14 -16.45 12.01
C TYR A 159 5.80 -17.18 12.14
N PHE A 160 4.84 -16.83 11.28
CA PHE A 160 3.65 -17.62 11.05
C PHE A 160 3.43 -17.79 9.55
N TYR A 161 4.16 -18.79 9.04
CA TYR A 161 3.66 -19.80 8.09
C TYR A 161 3.41 -19.36 6.64
N ASP A 162 4.48 -19.42 5.84
CA ASP A 162 4.43 -19.77 4.42
C ASP A 162 4.24 -21.28 4.23
N PRO A 163 3.35 -21.69 3.30
CA PRO A 163 3.41 -23.03 2.74
C PRO A 163 3.39 -22.96 1.22
N PHE A 164 4.44 -22.46 0.57
CA PHE A 164 4.69 -22.82 -0.83
C PHE A 164 6.12 -23.30 -1.08
N PRO A 165 6.28 -24.54 -1.58
CA PRO A 165 7.57 -25.10 -1.89
C PRO A 165 7.96 -24.67 -3.31
N TYR A 166 9.11 -24.02 -3.43
CA TYR A 166 10.26 -24.58 -4.13
C TYR A 166 11.12 -23.51 -4.84
N TRP A 167 12.43 -23.64 -4.65
CA TRP A 167 13.56 -23.31 -5.53
C TRP A 167 13.54 -21.99 -6.33
N TYR A 168 14.22 -20.97 -5.79
CA TYR A 168 15.38 -20.42 -6.50
C TYR A 168 16.55 -20.19 -5.55
N ARG A 169 17.66 -20.78 -5.95
CA ARG A 169 18.96 -20.84 -5.29
C ARG A 169 19.79 -19.64 -5.73
N TYR A 170 20.67 -19.18 -4.81
CA TYR A 170 21.97 -18.49 -4.99
C TYR A 170 22.07 -17.06 -4.43
N PRO A 171 23.30 -16.58 -4.11
CA PRO A 171 24.41 -17.20 -3.37
C PRO A 171 24.77 -16.37 -2.12
N TYR A 172 25.31 -17.06 -1.12
CA TYR A 172 26.14 -16.47 -0.06
C TYR A 172 27.18 -15.50 -0.64
N TRP A 173 27.20 -14.26 -0.14
CA TRP A 173 28.40 -13.43 -0.20
C TRP A 173 28.85 -13.07 1.21
N HIS A 174 30.12 -13.40 1.42
CA HIS A 174 30.92 -13.25 2.61
C HIS A 174 31.13 -11.77 2.98
N GLY A 175 31.42 -11.57 4.27
CA GLY A 175 31.53 -10.27 4.89
C GLY A 175 32.70 -9.41 4.43
N TYR A 176 32.65 -8.16 4.88
CA TYR A 176 33.81 -7.26 4.95
C TYR A 176 33.93 -6.72 6.38
N PRO A 177 35.06 -6.95 7.07
CA PRO A 177 35.33 -6.35 8.36
C PRO A 177 35.97 -4.97 8.13
N TYR A 178 35.42 -3.94 8.75
CA TYR A 178 36.11 -2.65 8.84
C TYR A 178 36.58 -2.46 10.29
N TRP A 179 37.89 -2.58 10.49
CA TRP A 179 38.57 -1.96 11.63
C TRP A 179 38.91 -0.50 11.29
N ARG A 180 39.08 0.27 12.38
CA ARG A 180 39.31 1.71 12.52
C ARG A 180 40.19 2.41 11.50
#